data_AF-A0AAX2ZES9-F1
#
_entry.id   AF-A0AAX2ZES9-F1
#
_cell.length_a   1.000
_cell.length_b   1.000
_cell.length_c   1.000
_cell.angle_alpha   90.00
_cell.angle_beta   90.00
_cell.angle_gamma   90.00
#
_symmetry.space_group_name_H-M   'P 1'
#
loop_
_entity.id
_entity.type
_entity.pdbx_description
1 polymer ?
#
loop_
_entity_poly.entity_id
_entity_poly.type
_entity_poly.pdbx_seq_one_letter_code
_entity_poly.pdbx_strand_id
1 'polypeptide(L)'
;MSNLENNIKDCIANELEKGVIEKVIAQQLEKCIEKSISDMFSWGGDVKKVVEEKIKSVMVPYLESYDYSKYITKLDSVLVDVLKNTALDNKRLLENFKNLMTSEDIPKVIKLTDIFDKWNEYCKKEIDKNDIEMDYDGGYINTRFTVEDVSNDWSIYKTYMVVFECEEDEDIKLEFSIQAYEPKEDTGFTSNYKNVGDLRNLRHLNDFEILMMRISKGYKNIIVDSFEESEEVFVENDEC
;
A
#
# COMPACT_ATOMS: atom_id res chain seq x y z
N MET A 1 62.53 15.64 -19.58
CA MET A 1 61.23 15.21 -19.00
C MET A 1 60.72 14.07 -19.86
N SER A 2 60.44 12.92 -19.24
CA SER A 2 60.35 11.64 -19.95
C SER A 2 58.99 11.43 -20.61
N ASN A 3 58.96 10.64 -21.68
CA ASN A 3 57.75 10.23 -22.42
C ASN A 3 56.67 9.59 -21.51
N LEU A 4 57.09 9.04 -20.37
CA LEU A 4 56.21 8.48 -19.34
C LEU A 4 55.36 9.55 -18.64
N GLU A 5 55.94 10.72 -18.39
CA GLU A 5 55.30 11.81 -17.67
C GLU A 5 54.18 12.46 -18.50
N ASN A 6 54.38 12.54 -19.82
CA ASN A 6 53.35 13.00 -20.76
C ASN A 6 52.25 11.95 -20.94
N ASN A 7 52.58 10.66 -21.06
CA ASN A 7 51.59 9.58 -21.12
C ASN A 7 50.72 9.49 -19.85
N ILE A 8 51.31 9.75 -18.67
CA ILE A 8 50.56 9.80 -17.40
C ILE A 8 49.60 11.00 -17.40
N LYS A 9 50.03 12.18 -17.88
CA LYS A 9 49.17 13.36 -17.97
C LYS A 9 48.02 13.17 -18.96
N ASP A 10 48.28 12.57 -20.12
CA ASP A 10 47.25 12.31 -21.15
C ASP A 10 46.26 11.22 -20.73
N CYS A 11 46.71 10.24 -19.94
CA CYS A 11 45.84 9.22 -19.32
C CYS A 11 44.95 9.85 -18.25
N ILE A 12 45.50 10.71 -17.38
CA ILE A 12 44.74 11.43 -16.35
C ILE A 12 43.73 12.40 -16.99
N ALA A 13 44.09 13.11 -18.06
CA ALA A 13 43.18 13.99 -18.79
C ALA A 13 42.05 13.21 -19.49
N ASN A 14 42.35 12.06 -20.11
CA ASN A 14 41.34 11.18 -20.70
C ASN A 14 40.38 10.56 -19.67
N GLU A 15 40.86 10.25 -18.46
CA GLU A 15 40.02 9.70 -17.39
C GLU A 15 39.20 10.78 -16.67
N LEU A 16 39.70 12.02 -16.62
CA LEU A 16 38.94 13.23 -16.23
C LEU A 16 37.79 13.52 -17.20
N GLU A 17 38.01 13.41 -18.52
CA GLU A 17 36.94 13.59 -19.53
C GLU A 17 35.89 12.47 -19.52
N LYS A 18 36.21 11.29 -18.97
CA LYS A 18 35.30 10.12 -18.93
C LYS A 18 34.45 10.02 -17.66
N GLY A 19 34.54 10.97 -16.72
CA GLY A 19 33.74 10.95 -15.48
C GLY A 19 34.15 9.83 -14.50
N VAL A 20 35.33 9.24 -14.66
CA VAL A 20 35.82 8.10 -13.87
C VAL A 20 36.29 8.58 -12.49
N ILE A 21 36.84 9.79 -12.41
CA ILE A 21 37.27 10.39 -11.15
C ILE A 21 36.08 10.69 -10.25
N GLU A 22 34.97 11.18 -10.81
CA GLU A 22 33.71 11.43 -10.10
C GLU A 22 33.11 10.14 -9.56
N LYS A 23 33.17 9.04 -10.32
CA LYS A 23 32.75 7.71 -9.85
C LYS A 23 33.64 7.20 -8.70
N VAL A 24 34.95 7.38 -8.79
CA VAL A 24 35.89 6.96 -7.74
C VAL A 24 35.70 7.80 -6.48
N ILE A 25 35.49 9.11 -6.61
CA ILE A 25 35.20 10.02 -5.49
C ILE A 25 33.87 9.65 -4.83
N ALA A 26 32.81 9.42 -5.61
CA ALA A 26 31.51 9.01 -5.08
C ALA A 26 31.60 7.68 -4.32
N GLN A 27 32.31 6.69 -4.87
CA GLN A 27 32.49 5.39 -4.21
C GLN A 27 33.31 5.47 -2.91
N GLN A 28 34.35 6.32 -2.87
CA GLN A 28 35.14 6.51 -1.66
C GLN A 28 34.37 7.31 -0.61
N LEU A 29 33.56 8.29 -1.03
CA LEU A 29 32.68 9.04 -0.15
C LEU A 29 31.61 8.15 0.46
N GLU A 30 30.97 7.30 -0.34
CA GLU A 30 29.96 6.32 0.10
C GLU A 30 30.54 5.35 1.12
N LYS A 31 31.72 4.77 0.86
CA LYS A 31 32.41 3.89 1.82
C LYS A 31 32.82 4.59 3.11
N CYS A 32 33.24 5.86 3.00
CA CYS A 32 33.62 6.65 4.17
C CYS A 32 32.38 6.96 5.03
N ILE A 33 31.26 7.31 4.39
CA ILE A 33 29.96 7.53 5.05
C ILE A 33 29.45 6.24 5.69
N GLU A 34 29.46 5.13 4.97
CA GLU A 34 29.00 3.83 5.45
C GLU A 34 29.83 3.34 6.64
N LYS A 35 31.15 3.49 6.58
CA LYS A 35 32.05 3.19 7.70
C LYS A 35 31.84 4.13 8.89
N SER A 36 31.70 5.43 8.67
CA SER A 36 31.44 6.39 9.75
C SER A 36 30.10 6.14 10.43
N ILE A 37 29.07 5.81 9.64
CA ILE A 37 27.74 5.42 10.11
C ILE A 37 27.85 4.11 10.90
N SER A 38 28.48 3.07 10.35
CA SER A 38 28.69 1.78 11.02
C SER A 38 29.44 1.94 12.36
N ASP A 39 30.46 2.79 12.39
CA ASP A 39 31.22 3.10 13.60
C ASP A 39 30.37 3.87 14.63
N MET A 40 29.47 4.77 14.17
CA MET A 40 28.48 5.48 15.01
C MET A 40 27.34 4.60 15.53
N PHE A 41 27.01 3.49 14.85
CA PHE A 41 25.98 2.53 15.24
C PHE A 41 26.51 1.32 16.03
N SER A 42 27.80 1.31 16.36
CA SER A 42 28.39 0.29 17.24
C SER A 42 27.81 0.34 18.66
N TRP A 43 27.80 -0.82 19.33
CA TRP A 43 27.02 -1.05 20.55
C TRP A 43 27.54 -0.22 21.74
N GLY A 44 26.84 0.87 22.08
CA GLY A 44 26.99 1.56 23.38
C GLY A 44 26.99 3.10 23.42
N GLY A 45 26.80 3.84 22.32
CA GLY A 45 26.94 5.31 22.33
C GLY A 45 25.66 6.14 22.51
N ASP A 46 25.66 7.10 23.45
CA ASP A 46 24.60 8.10 23.72
C ASP A 46 24.26 9.04 22.55
N VAL A 47 25.01 8.98 21.44
CA VAL A 47 24.87 9.86 20.27
C VAL A 47 23.62 9.54 19.43
N LYS A 48 23.09 8.30 19.51
CA LYS A 48 21.89 7.90 18.76
C LYS A 48 20.70 8.82 19.03
N LYS A 49 20.45 9.17 20.30
CA LYS A 49 19.32 10.05 20.68
C LYS A 49 19.49 11.48 20.16
N VAL A 50 20.70 12.03 20.27
CA VAL A 50 21.01 13.40 19.82
C VAL A 50 20.92 13.53 18.29
N VAL A 51 21.37 12.51 17.56
CA VAL A 51 21.27 12.47 16.09
C VAL A 51 19.83 12.29 15.64
N GLU A 52 19.06 11.44 16.31
CA GLU A 52 17.66 11.19 15.98
C GLU A 52 16.79 12.45 16.19
N GLU A 53 17.02 13.20 17.27
CA GLU A 53 16.37 14.49 17.52
C GLU A 53 16.74 15.54 16.46
N LYS A 54 18.03 15.60 16.06
CA LYS A 54 18.50 16.56 15.05
C LYS A 54 17.94 16.24 13.66
N ILE A 55 17.92 14.97 13.27
CA ILE A 55 17.34 14.51 12.01
C ILE A 55 15.84 14.80 11.98
N LYS A 56 15.09 14.47 13.04
CA LYS A 56 13.66 14.81 13.14
C LYS A 56 13.43 16.32 13.03
N SER A 57 14.26 17.14 13.69
CA SER A 57 14.13 18.61 13.67
C SER A 57 14.38 19.26 12.30
N VAL A 58 15.12 18.60 11.40
CA VAL A 58 15.47 19.13 10.07
C VAL A 58 14.60 18.50 8.98
N MET A 59 14.38 17.19 9.04
CA MET A 59 13.60 16.46 8.05
C MET A 59 12.11 16.76 8.14
N VAL A 60 11.53 16.82 9.36
CA VAL A 60 10.07 17.01 9.50
C VAL A 60 9.61 18.36 8.92
N PRO A 61 10.24 19.51 9.23
CA PRO A 61 9.84 20.77 8.62
C PRO A 61 10.10 20.83 7.11
N TYR A 62 11.15 20.18 6.64
CA TYR A 62 11.44 20.10 5.21
C TYR A 62 10.39 19.29 4.47
N LEU A 63 9.96 18.15 5.03
CA LEU A 63 8.91 17.31 4.45
C LEU A 63 7.53 17.98 4.56
N GLU A 64 7.24 18.72 5.64
CA GLU A 64 5.97 19.44 5.83
C GLU A 64 5.83 20.67 4.91
N SER A 65 6.94 21.30 4.51
CA SER A 65 6.95 22.49 3.66
C SER A 65 7.18 22.19 2.17
N TYR A 66 7.41 20.94 1.82
CA TYR A 66 7.65 20.53 0.44
C TYR A 66 6.32 20.37 -0.32
N ASP A 67 6.16 21.13 -1.40
CA ASP A 67 4.99 21.02 -2.28
C ASP A 67 5.11 19.78 -3.20
N TYR A 68 4.61 18.65 -2.70
CA TYR A 68 4.57 17.38 -3.45
C TYR A 68 3.60 17.39 -4.63
N SER A 69 2.75 18.41 -4.77
CA SER A 69 1.74 18.50 -5.83
C SER A 69 2.37 18.43 -7.22
N LYS A 70 3.61 18.92 -7.38
CA LYS A 70 4.38 18.83 -8.65
C LYS A 70 4.87 17.42 -9.00
N TYR A 71 5.10 16.57 -8.00
CA TYR A 71 5.50 15.18 -8.24
C TYR A 71 4.29 14.29 -8.44
N ILE A 72 3.21 14.53 -7.68
CA ILE A 72 1.93 13.86 -7.88
C ILE A 72 1.40 14.14 -9.29
N THR A 73 1.37 15.40 -9.73
CA THR A 73 0.92 15.76 -11.09
C THR A 73 1.81 15.20 -12.21
N LYS A 74 3.14 15.13 -12.01
CA LYS A 74 4.03 14.49 -12.98
C LYS A 74 3.83 12.98 -13.04
N LEU A 75 3.72 12.31 -11.89
CA LEU A 75 3.47 10.87 -11.83
C LEU A 75 2.11 10.55 -12.48
N ASP A 76 1.08 11.35 -12.20
CA ASP A 76 -0.24 11.24 -12.81
C ASP A 76 -0.20 11.45 -14.33
N SER A 77 0.52 12.47 -14.82
CA SER A 77 0.63 12.71 -16.27
C SER A 77 1.33 11.57 -17.00
N VAL A 78 2.41 11.05 -16.42
CA VAL A 78 3.17 9.93 -16.98
C VAL A 78 2.35 8.65 -16.92
N LEU A 79 1.64 8.38 -15.82
CA LEU A 79 0.72 7.24 -15.70
C LEU A 79 -0.41 7.34 -16.74
N VAL A 80 -1.03 8.52 -16.88
CA VAL A 80 -2.11 8.76 -17.86
C VAL A 80 -1.64 8.56 -19.30
N ASP A 81 -0.43 9.01 -19.65
CA ASP A 81 0.10 8.86 -21.01
C ASP A 81 0.55 7.41 -21.30
N VAL A 82 1.01 6.66 -20.30
CA VAL A 82 1.30 5.23 -20.45
C VAL A 82 0.00 4.42 -20.53
N LEU A 83 -1.03 4.78 -19.76
CA LEU A 83 -2.37 4.17 -19.81
C LEU A 83 -3.02 4.30 -21.19
N LYS A 84 -2.79 5.42 -21.89
CA LYS A 84 -3.29 5.64 -23.26
C LYS A 84 -2.60 4.80 -24.33
N ASN A 85 -1.39 4.29 -24.07
CA ASN A 85 -0.52 3.69 -25.09
C ASN A 85 -0.15 2.21 -24.84
N THR A 86 -0.80 1.54 -23.88
CA THR A 86 -0.47 0.15 -23.50
C THR A 86 -1.62 -0.83 -23.72
N ALA A 87 -1.28 -2.11 -23.96
CA ALA A 87 -2.24 -3.20 -24.07
C ALA A 87 -3.10 -3.33 -22.79
N LEU A 88 -4.34 -3.84 -22.91
CA LEU A 88 -5.35 -3.90 -21.84
C LEU A 88 -4.81 -4.41 -20.48
N ASP A 89 -3.99 -5.47 -20.49
CA ASP A 89 -3.38 -6.04 -19.29
C ASP A 89 -2.46 -5.07 -18.53
N ASN A 90 -1.72 -4.23 -19.27
CA ASN A 90 -0.86 -3.20 -18.71
C ASN A 90 -1.69 -1.99 -18.24
N LYS A 91 -2.85 -1.76 -18.84
CA LYS A 91 -3.77 -0.69 -18.43
C LYS A 91 -4.32 -0.94 -17.04
N ARG A 92 -4.86 -2.13 -16.77
CA ARG A 92 -5.38 -2.52 -15.45
C ARG A 92 -4.29 -2.47 -14.37
N LEU A 93 -3.08 -2.95 -14.67
CA LEU A 93 -1.93 -2.86 -13.77
C LEU A 93 -1.63 -1.40 -13.36
N LEU A 94 -1.62 -0.48 -14.32
CA LEU A 94 -1.30 0.93 -14.08
C LEU A 94 -2.44 1.69 -13.39
N GLU A 95 -3.70 1.37 -13.70
CA GLU A 95 -4.87 1.88 -12.98
C GLU A 95 -4.84 1.44 -11.51
N ASN A 96 -4.60 0.15 -11.26
CA ASN A 96 -4.49 -0.40 -9.92
C ASN A 96 -3.30 0.22 -9.16
N PHE A 97 -2.16 0.41 -9.82
CA PHE A 97 -1.01 1.10 -9.24
C PHE A 97 -1.34 2.56 -8.89
N LYS A 98 -2.01 3.31 -9.78
CA LYS A 98 -2.47 4.67 -9.51
C LYS A 98 -3.38 4.71 -8.28
N ASN A 99 -4.41 3.87 -8.25
CA ASN A 99 -5.38 3.80 -7.15
C ASN A 99 -4.71 3.46 -5.80
N LEU A 100 -3.69 2.59 -5.82
CA LEU A 100 -2.91 2.27 -4.62
C LEU A 100 -2.02 3.42 -4.13
N MET A 101 -1.52 4.26 -5.04
CA MET A 101 -0.67 5.40 -4.73
C MET A 101 -1.47 6.63 -4.28
N THR A 102 -2.77 6.70 -4.59
CA THR A 102 -3.68 7.73 -4.10
C THR A 102 -3.95 7.55 -2.60
N SER A 103 -3.30 8.37 -1.77
CA SER A 103 -3.47 8.36 -0.31
C SER A 103 -4.65 9.22 0.19
N GLU A 104 -5.33 9.95 -0.69
CA GLU A 104 -6.20 11.06 -0.29
C GLU A 104 -7.63 10.66 0.13
N ASP A 105 -8.10 9.43 -0.16
CA ASP A 105 -9.52 9.09 0.02
C ASP A 105 -9.85 8.15 1.19
N ILE A 106 -8.87 7.66 1.95
CA ILE A 106 -9.15 6.74 3.06
C ILE A 106 -9.26 7.50 4.38
N PRO A 107 -10.41 7.38 5.09
CA PRO A 107 -10.56 7.94 6.42
C PRO A 107 -9.46 7.47 7.36
N LYS A 108 -8.99 8.35 8.26
CA LYS A 108 -8.01 7.99 9.29
C LYS A 108 -8.47 6.84 10.21
N VAL A 109 -9.79 6.74 10.37
CA VAL A 109 -10.47 5.68 11.12
C VAL A 109 -11.67 5.27 10.28
N ILE A 110 -11.86 3.97 10.09
CA ILE A 110 -12.96 3.36 9.33
C ILE A 110 -13.59 2.28 10.20
N LYS A 111 -14.92 2.21 10.21
CA LYS A 111 -15.63 1.13 10.90
C LYS A 111 -15.65 -0.12 10.04
N LEU A 112 -15.81 -1.28 10.66
CA LEU A 112 -15.91 -2.53 9.91
C LEU A 112 -17.21 -2.56 9.09
N THR A 113 -18.29 -2.01 9.64
CA THR A 113 -19.56 -1.80 8.93
C THR A 113 -19.42 -0.88 7.70
N ASP A 114 -18.63 0.20 7.79
CA ASP A 114 -18.35 1.06 6.62
C ASP A 114 -17.58 0.29 5.51
N ILE A 115 -16.75 -0.70 5.88
CA ILE A 115 -16.07 -1.58 4.91
C ILE A 115 -17.09 -2.55 4.30
N PHE A 116 -18.04 -3.04 5.11
CA PHE A 116 -19.12 -3.92 4.66
C PHE A 116 -20.05 -3.21 3.66
N ASP A 117 -20.37 -1.93 3.84
CA ASP A 117 -21.10 -1.15 2.84
C ASP A 117 -20.40 -1.16 1.47
N LYS A 118 -19.05 -1.08 1.48
CA LYS A 118 -18.25 -1.17 0.23
C LYS A 118 -18.22 -2.59 -0.34
N TRP A 119 -18.38 -3.60 0.50
CA TRP A 119 -18.50 -4.99 0.07
C TRP A 119 -19.83 -5.21 -0.65
N ASN A 120 -20.92 -4.66 -0.12
CA ASN A 120 -22.26 -4.74 -0.72
C ASN A 120 -22.28 -4.15 -2.14
N GLU A 121 -21.66 -2.99 -2.32
CA GLU A 121 -21.49 -2.36 -3.64
C GLU A 121 -20.62 -3.20 -4.60
N TYR A 122 -19.58 -3.85 -4.08
CA TYR A 122 -18.73 -4.74 -4.86
C TYR A 122 -19.49 -5.99 -5.32
N CYS A 123 -20.20 -6.68 -4.41
CA CYS A 123 -21.03 -7.85 -4.74
C CYS A 123 -22.06 -7.51 -5.80
N LYS A 124 -22.80 -6.40 -5.64
CA LYS A 124 -23.80 -5.94 -6.62
C LYS A 124 -23.23 -5.81 -8.04
N LYS A 125 -21.97 -5.37 -8.16
CA LYS A 125 -21.32 -5.13 -9.45
C LYS A 125 -20.78 -6.39 -10.09
N GLU A 126 -20.27 -7.33 -9.29
CA GLU A 126 -19.50 -8.48 -9.80
C GLU A 126 -20.27 -9.81 -9.78
N ILE A 127 -21.44 -9.86 -9.14
CA ILE A 127 -22.28 -11.07 -9.05
C ILE A 127 -22.64 -11.64 -10.43
N ASP A 128 -22.52 -12.95 -10.60
CA ASP A 128 -23.08 -13.63 -11.77
C ASP A 128 -24.61 -13.64 -11.67
N LYS A 129 -25.23 -12.77 -12.46
CA LYS A 129 -26.68 -12.59 -12.51
C LYS A 129 -27.45 -13.84 -12.94
N ASN A 130 -26.79 -14.84 -13.54
CA ASN A 130 -27.44 -16.09 -13.94
C ASN A 130 -27.87 -16.94 -12.74
N ASP A 131 -27.22 -16.76 -11.59
CA ASP A 131 -27.47 -17.56 -10.38
C ASP A 131 -28.46 -16.88 -9.41
N ILE A 132 -29.07 -15.76 -9.83
CA ILE A 132 -30.00 -14.97 -9.03
C ILE A 132 -31.41 -15.07 -9.64
N GLU A 133 -32.42 -15.23 -8.79
CA GLU A 133 -33.81 -15.06 -9.21
C GLU A 133 -34.08 -13.57 -9.50
N MET A 134 -34.21 -13.22 -10.78
CA MET A 134 -34.47 -11.85 -11.24
C MET A 134 -35.90 -11.69 -11.79
N ASP A 135 -36.54 -10.60 -11.39
CA ASP A 135 -37.77 -10.09 -11.99
C ASP A 135 -37.45 -9.01 -13.06
N TYR A 136 -38.48 -8.36 -13.59
CA TYR A 136 -38.34 -7.29 -14.59
C TYR A 136 -37.46 -6.13 -14.11
N ASP A 137 -37.57 -5.76 -12.83
CA ASP A 137 -36.82 -4.64 -12.25
C ASP A 137 -35.43 -5.05 -11.76
N GLY A 138 -35.24 -6.30 -11.34
CA GLY A 138 -34.01 -6.79 -10.72
C GLY A 138 -34.22 -7.98 -9.80
N GLY A 139 -33.20 -8.31 -9.03
CA GLY A 139 -33.19 -9.36 -8.01
C GLY A 139 -32.53 -8.90 -6.72
N TYR A 140 -32.46 -9.79 -5.73
CA TYR A 140 -31.79 -9.55 -4.45
C TYR A 140 -30.70 -10.57 -4.23
N ILE A 141 -29.62 -10.12 -3.59
CA ILE A 141 -28.54 -10.97 -3.08
C ILE A 141 -28.40 -10.77 -1.58
N ASN A 142 -27.97 -11.81 -0.86
CA ASN A 142 -27.66 -11.72 0.55
C ASN A 142 -26.14 -11.64 0.74
N THR A 143 -25.68 -10.51 1.27
CA THR A 143 -24.28 -10.34 1.67
C THR A 143 -24.18 -10.40 3.17
N ARG A 144 -23.05 -10.90 3.68
CA ARG A 144 -22.80 -10.94 5.12
C ARG A 144 -21.34 -10.84 5.48
N PHE A 145 -21.10 -10.47 6.73
CA PHE A 145 -19.80 -10.66 7.36
C PHE A 145 -19.87 -11.31 8.73
N THR A 146 -18.79 -12.00 9.08
CA THR A 146 -18.56 -12.53 10.42
C THR A 146 -17.14 -12.20 10.91
N VAL A 147 -17.01 -12.06 12.23
CA VAL A 147 -15.76 -11.77 12.92
C VAL A 147 -15.52 -12.83 13.99
N GLU A 148 -14.49 -13.65 13.78
CA GLU A 148 -14.13 -14.71 14.71
C GLU A 148 -12.85 -14.38 15.49
N ASP A 149 -12.87 -14.63 16.79
CA ASP A 149 -11.70 -14.54 17.64
C ASP A 149 -10.79 -15.75 17.45
N VAL A 150 -9.66 -15.51 16.76
CA VAL A 150 -8.64 -16.51 16.47
C VAL A 150 -7.35 -16.23 17.27
N SER A 151 -7.48 -15.47 18.35
CA SER A 151 -6.35 -15.11 19.21
C SER A 151 -5.75 -16.35 19.88
N ASN A 152 -4.43 -16.38 20.00
CA ASN A 152 -3.76 -17.36 20.86
C ASN A 152 -3.84 -16.91 22.32
N ASP A 153 -4.21 -17.81 23.24
CA ASP A 153 -4.34 -17.50 24.68
C ASP A 153 -3.07 -16.93 25.33
N TRP A 154 -1.89 -17.28 24.80
CA TRP A 154 -0.59 -16.81 25.30
C TRP A 154 -0.14 -15.49 24.66
N SER A 155 -0.88 -14.98 23.67
CA SER A 155 -0.57 -13.75 22.96
C SER A 155 -1.24 -12.55 23.61
N ILE A 156 -0.47 -11.50 23.81
CA ILE A 156 -0.98 -10.17 24.19
C ILE A 156 -1.61 -9.40 23.01
N TYR A 157 -1.49 -9.95 21.80
CA TYR A 157 -2.23 -9.49 20.63
C TYR A 157 -3.57 -10.19 20.55
N LYS A 158 -4.61 -9.39 20.32
CA LYS A 158 -5.92 -9.87 19.86
C LYS A 158 -5.90 -9.93 18.35
N THR A 159 -6.30 -11.08 17.80
CA THR A 159 -6.43 -11.30 16.36
C THR A 159 -7.85 -11.75 16.06
N TYR A 160 -8.50 -11.05 15.14
CA TYR A 160 -9.77 -11.46 14.59
C TYR A 160 -9.61 -11.91 13.14
N MET A 161 -10.32 -12.96 12.76
CA MET A 161 -10.55 -13.32 11.36
C MET A 161 -11.86 -12.71 10.91
N VAL A 162 -11.84 -11.96 9.82
CA VAL A 162 -13.02 -11.38 9.19
C VAL A 162 -13.29 -12.10 7.89
N VAL A 163 -14.53 -12.53 7.70
CA VAL A 163 -15.00 -13.16 6.45
C VAL A 163 -16.13 -12.33 5.88
N PHE A 164 -15.98 -11.89 4.64
CA PHE A 164 -17.05 -11.31 3.83
C PHE A 164 -17.46 -12.32 2.77
N GLU A 165 -18.76 -12.48 2.55
CA GLU A 165 -19.28 -13.41 1.53
C GLU A 165 -20.63 -12.94 0.97
N CYS A 166 -20.94 -13.43 -0.24
CA CYS A 166 -22.26 -13.37 -0.87
C CYS A 166 -22.84 -14.78 -0.86
N GLU A 167 -24.10 -14.96 -0.46
CA GLU A 167 -24.70 -16.29 -0.34
C GLU A 167 -25.00 -16.94 -1.70
N GLU A 168 -25.32 -16.12 -2.70
CA GLU A 168 -25.69 -16.55 -4.06
C GLU A 168 -24.47 -16.88 -4.95
N ASP A 169 -23.26 -16.51 -4.54
CA ASP A 169 -22.03 -16.78 -5.29
C ASP A 169 -20.85 -17.07 -4.34
N GLU A 170 -20.49 -18.34 -4.26
CA GLU A 170 -19.41 -18.84 -3.40
C GLU A 170 -18.02 -18.32 -3.82
N ASP A 171 -17.85 -17.88 -5.08
CA ASP A 171 -16.58 -17.30 -5.56
C ASP A 171 -16.43 -15.83 -5.08
N ILE A 172 -17.53 -15.17 -4.69
CA ILE A 172 -17.53 -13.84 -4.08
C ILE A 172 -17.37 -13.95 -2.57
N LYS A 173 -16.11 -14.20 -2.18
CA LYS A 173 -15.70 -14.31 -0.79
C LYS A 173 -14.35 -13.64 -0.54
N LEU A 174 -14.21 -12.96 0.60
CA LEU A 174 -12.95 -12.39 1.04
C LEU A 174 -12.69 -12.70 2.52
N GLU A 175 -11.51 -13.24 2.80
CA GLU A 175 -11.05 -13.48 4.17
C GLU A 175 -9.79 -12.65 4.47
N PHE A 176 -9.75 -12.03 5.64
CA PHE A 176 -8.57 -11.31 6.11
C PHE A 176 -8.51 -11.25 7.64
N SER A 177 -7.30 -11.15 8.19
CA SER A 177 -7.11 -10.97 9.63
C SER A 177 -6.85 -9.52 10.00
N ILE A 178 -7.35 -9.12 11.15
CA ILE A 178 -7.07 -7.83 11.79
C ILE A 178 -6.49 -8.08 13.19
N GLN A 179 -5.55 -7.24 13.61
CA GLN A 179 -4.85 -7.42 14.89
C GLN A 179 -4.67 -6.11 15.66
N ALA A 180 -4.70 -6.21 16.99
CA ALA A 180 -4.37 -5.13 17.90
C ALA A 180 -3.58 -5.65 19.11
N TYR A 181 -2.62 -4.85 19.56
CA TYR A 181 -1.87 -5.08 20.79
C TYR A 181 -2.68 -4.57 21.98
N GLU A 182 -2.99 -5.44 22.95
CA GLU A 182 -3.71 -5.13 24.19
C GLU A 182 -4.93 -4.19 23.98
N PRO A 183 -5.93 -4.59 23.16
CA PRO A 183 -7.03 -3.71 22.81
C PRO A 183 -7.93 -3.38 24.01
N LYS A 184 -8.47 -2.16 23.96
CA LYS A 184 -9.54 -1.61 24.80
C LYS A 184 -10.75 -1.28 23.93
N GLU A 185 -11.83 -0.79 24.55
CA GLU A 185 -12.94 -0.15 23.84
C GLU A 185 -12.42 0.89 22.83
N ASP A 186 -13.01 0.93 21.64
CA ASP A 186 -12.63 1.79 20.51
C ASP A 186 -11.17 1.62 20.00
N THR A 187 -10.51 0.49 20.32
CA THR A 187 -9.17 0.25 19.78
C THR A 187 -9.22 -0.01 18.29
N GLY A 188 -8.44 0.80 17.55
CA GLY A 188 -8.17 0.56 16.14
C GLY A 188 -7.32 -0.69 15.93
N PHE A 189 -7.80 -1.59 15.09
CA PHE A 189 -7.12 -2.76 14.59
C PHE A 189 -6.36 -2.45 13.30
N THR A 190 -5.22 -3.13 13.12
CA THR A 190 -4.45 -3.11 11.88
C THR A 190 -4.83 -4.34 11.06
N SER A 191 -5.25 -4.13 9.80
CA SER A 191 -5.43 -5.25 8.87
C SER A 191 -4.09 -5.82 8.42
N ASN A 192 -4.01 -7.14 8.37
CA ASN A 192 -2.89 -7.90 7.81
C ASN A 192 -3.11 -8.25 6.33
N TYR A 193 -4.12 -7.68 5.68
CA TYR A 193 -4.40 -7.93 4.27
C TYR A 193 -3.24 -7.45 3.38
N LYS A 194 -2.76 -8.35 2.50
CA LYS A 194 -1.71 -8.21 1.47
C LYS A 194 -0.84 -6.93 1.58
N ASN A 195 0.42 -7.09 2.00
CA ASN A 195 1.36 -5.98 2.06
C ASN A 195 1.78 -5.52 0.64
N VAL A 196 2.07 -4.22 0.47
CA VAL A 196 2.44 -3.52 -0.77
C VAL A 196 3.64 -4.16 -1.49
N GLY A 197 4.41 -5.00 -0.81
CA GLY A 197 5.53 -5.75 -1.39
C GLY A 197 5.15 -6.81 -2.42
N ASP A 198 3.87 -7.21 -2.53
CA ASP A 198 3.41 -8.18 -3.52
C ASP A 198 2.86 -7.53 -4.80
N LEU A 199 3.67 -6.66 -5.41
CA LEU A 199 3.35 -5.94 -6.66
C LEU A 199 3.13 -6.88 -7.87
N ARG A 200 3.52 -8.15 -7.75
CA ARG A 200 3.48 -9.14 -8.84
C ARG A 200 2.06 -9.49 -9.27
N ASN A 201 1.07 -9.27 -8.40
CA ASN A 201 -0.33 -9.64 -8.63
C ASN A 201 -1.25 -8.44 -8.89
N LEU A 202 -0.73 -7.20 -8.92
CA LEU A 202 -1.55 -6.00 -9.09
C LEU A 202 -2.47 -6.04 -10.30
N ARG A 203 -2.06 -6.67 -11.39
CA ARG A 203 -2.85 -6.81 -12.62
C ARG A 203 -4.12 -7.66 -12.46
N HIS A 204 -4.21 -8.47 -11.42
CA HIS A 204 -5.31 -9.39 -11.16
C HIS A 204 -6.21 -8.93 -10.01
N LEU A 205 -5.81 -7.89 -9.27
CA LEU A 205 -6.61 -7.39 -8.16
C LEU A 205 -7.89 -6.74 -8.66
N ASN A 206 -8.99 -7.02 -7.97
CA ASN A 206 -10.25 -6.30 -8.15
C ASN A 206 -10.28 -5.00 -7.33
N ASP A 207 -11.31 -4.20 -7.55
CA ASP A 207 -11.46 -2.87 -6.92
C ASP A 207 -11.53 -2.95 -5.38
N PHE A 208 -12.18 -3.99 -4.84
CA PHE A 208 -12.32 -4.19 -3.41
C PHE A 208 -11.00 -4.66 -2.76
N GLU A 209 -10.24 -5.53 -3.41
CA GLU A 209 -8.91 -5.92 -2.94
C GLU A 209 -7.95 -4.71 -2.89
N ILE A 210 -8.06 -3.80 -3.86
CA ILE A 210 -7.30 -2.54 -3.87
C ILE A 210 -7.71 -1.66 -2.69
N LEU A 211 -9.00 -1.53 -2.41
CA LEU A 211 -9.52 -0.83 -1.24
C LEU A 211 -8.92 -1.43 0.05
N MET A 212 -8.95 -2.76 0.20
CA MET A 212 -8.41 -3.45 1.38
C MET A 212 -6.90 -3.25 1.54
N MET A 213 -6.14 -3.25 0.45
CA MET A 213 -4.71 -2.92 0.48
C MET A 213 -4.48 -1.47 0.95
N ARG A 214 -5.29 -0.52 0.48
CA ARG A 214 -5.19 0.88 0.91
C ARG A 214 -5.56 1.02 2.40
N ILE A 215 -6.63 0.37 2.87
CA ILE A 215 -7.04 0.36 4.28
C ILE A 215 -5.91 -0.19 5.15
N SER A 216 -5.25 -1.26 4.72
CA SER A 216 -4.17 -1.91 5.48
C SER A 216 -2.93 -1.02 5.65
N LYS A 217 -2.75 0.01 4.82
CA LYS A 217 -1.71 1.04 5.01
C LYS A 217 -2.01 1.95 6.21
N GLY A 218 -3.27 2.08 6.61
CA GLY A 218 -3.74 3.08 7.57
C GLY A 218 -3.38 2.82 9.05
N TYR A 219 -2.75 1.68 9.38
CA TYR A 219 -2.23 1.28 10.70
C TYR A 219 -3.13 1.66 11.91
N LYS A 220 -3.76 0.66 12.53
CA LYS A 220 -4.73 0.84 13.63
C LYS A 220 -5.91 1.75 13.25
N ASN A 221 -6.40 1.60 12.03
CA ASN A 221 -7.47 2.43 11.48
C ASN A 221 -8.83 1.74 11.43
N ILE A 222 -8.93 0.43 11.70
CA ILE A 222 -10.21 -0.30 11.64
C ILE A 222 -10.83 -0.38 13.03
N ILE A 223 -12.07 0.08 13.20
CA ILE A 223 -12.85 -0.11 14.42
C ILE A 223 -13.81 -1.27 14.19
N VAL A 224 -13.75 -2.28 15.05
CA VAL A 224 -14.72 -3.40 15.04
C VAL A 224 -15.94 -2.96 15.85
N ASP A 225 -16.96 -2.46 15.15
CA ASP A 225 -18.20 -1.95 15.73
C ASP A 225 -19.38 -2.96 15.66
N SER A 226 -19.23 -4.02 14.87
CA SER A 226 -20.08 -5.21 14.90
C SER A 226 -19.23 -6.48 14.65
N PHE A 227 -19.73 -7.63 15.11
CA PHE A 227 -19.09 -8.94 14.92
C PHE A 227 -19.80 -9.78 13.85
N GLU A 228 -21.03 -9.45 13.49
CA GLU A 228 -21.79 -10.10 12.43
C GLU A 228 -22.84 -9.14 11.90
N GLU A 229 -22.98 -9.06 10.58
CA GLU A 229 -24.11 -8.38 9.92
C GLU A 229 -24.43 -9.09 8.60
N SER A 230 -25.67 -8.96 8.16
CA SER A 230 -26.15 -9.45 6.88
C SER A 230 -27.11 -8.42 6.27
N GLU A 231 -27.06 -8.25 4.96
CA GLU A 231 -27.92 -7.31 4.23
C GLU A 231 -28.46 -7.95 2.94
N GLU A 232 -29.73 -7.66 2.63
CA GLU A 232 -30.32 -7.95 1.33
C GLU A 232 -30.08 -6.76 0.39
N VAL A 233 -29.30 -6.97 -0.67
CA VAL A 233 -28.86 -5.94 -1.59
C VAL A 233 -29.59 -6.09 -2.92
N PHE A 234 -30.20 -5.01 -3.41
CA PHE A 234 -30.91 -5.01 -4.69
C PHE A 234 -29.94 -4.86 -5.89
N VAL A 235 -30.07 -5.79 -6.84
CA VAL A 235 -29.29 -5.85 -8.09
C VAL A 235 -30.22 -5.55 -9.26
N GLU A 236 -29.91 -4.49 -10.02
CA GLU A 236 -30.69 -4.10 -11.19
C GLU A 236 -30.49 -5.08 -12.36
N ASN A 237 -31.55 -5.31 -13.12
CA ASN A 237 -31.48 -6.04 -14.38
C ASN A 237 -30.92 -5.12 -15.48
N ASP A 238 -29.90 -5.56 -16.22
CA ASP A 238 -29.24 -4.73 -17.25
C ASP A 238 -30.04 -4.64 -18.57
N GLU A 239 -31.19 -5.33 -18.67
CA GLU A 239 -32.01 -5.39 -19.90
C GLU A 239 -33.00 -4.22 -20.09
N CYS A 240 -32.76 -3.04 -19.52
CA CYS A 240 -33.55 -1.81 -19.79
C CYS A 240 -32.87 -0.83 -20.75
#